data_AF-A0A8S0RYI8-F1
#
_entry.id   AF-A0A8S0RYI8-F1
#
_cell.length_a   1.000
_cell.length_b   1.000
_cell.length_c   1.000
_cell.angle_alpha   90.00
_cell.angle_beta   90.00
_cell.angle_gamma   90.00
#
_symmetry.space_group_name_H-M   'P 1'
#
loop_
_entity.id
_entity.type
_entity.pdbx_description
1 polymer ?
#
loop_
_entity_poly.entity_id
_entity_poly.type
_entity_poly.pdbx_seq_one_letter_code
_entity_poly.pdbx_strand_id
1 'polypeptide(L)'
;QGDRAVKAVKKGGSVVVIAGAATPPSFYFGLTSNGEILKKLNPFLESGKVKPVLDPKAPYPFDKVNEAFAYLETERATGKVVIFPINP
;
A
#
# COMPACT_ATOMS: atom_id res chain seq x y z
N GLN A 1 7.10 2.34 -14.98
CA GLN A 1 7.20 3.49 -14.05
C GLN A 1 8.64 3.86 -13.70
N GLY A 2 9.56 2.90 -13.53
CA GLY A 2 10.97 3.14 -13.19
C GLY A 2 11.66 4.21 -14.07
N ASP A 3 11.54 4.12 -15.40
CA ASP A 3 12.20 5.06 -16.33
C ASP A 3 11.81 6.53 -16.11
N ARG A 4 10.53 6.79 -15.80
CA ARG A 4 10.05 8.15 -15.54
C ARG A 4 10.57 8.65 -14.19
N ALA A 5 10.59 7.79 -13.17
CA ALA A 5 11.08 8.13 -11.84
C ALA A 5 12.58 8.47 -11.84
N VAL A 6 13.40 7.73 -12.61
CA VAL A 6 14.83 8.00 -12.79
C VAL A 6 15.09 9.37 -13.41
N LYS A 7 14.23 9.84 -14.31
CA LYS A 7 14.38 11.19 -14.92
C LYS A 7 13.98 12.33 -13.97
N ALA A 8 13.22 12.04 -12.93
CA ALA A 8 12.76 13.03 -11.96
C ALA A 8 13.68 13.14 -10.73
N VAL A 9 14.59 12.18 -10.52
CA VAL A 9 15.45 12.15 -9.33
C VAL A 9 16.54 13.23 -9.43
N LYS A 10 16.79 13.92 -8.30
CA LYS A 10 17.91 14.85 -8.19
C LYS A 10 19.24 14.08 -8.23
N LYS A 11 20.32 14.76 -8.62
CA LYS A 11 21.68 14.20 -8.55
C LYS A 11 21.96 13.69 -7.12
N GLY A 12 22.38 12.43 -7.00
CA GLY A 12 22.65 11.77 -5.72
C GLY A 12 21.42 11.22 -4.99
N GLY A 13 20.22 11.37 -5.54
CA GLY A 13 19.00 10.78 -4.98
C GLY A 13 18.82 9.30 -5.35
N SER A 14 17.87 8.65 -4.67
CA SER A 14 17.56 7.23 -4.86
C SER A 14 16.20 7.04 -5.52
N VAL A 15 16.07 6.00 -6.34
CA VAL A 15 14.79 5.55 -6.90
C VAL A 15 14.52 4.13 -6.43
N VAL A 16 13.40 3.94 -5.73
CA VAL A 16 12.95 2.65 -5.21
C VAL A 16 11.61 2.30 -5.86
N VAL A 17 11.46 1.08 -6.35
CA VAL A 17 10.20 0.59 -6.94
C VAL A 17 9.69 -0.64 -6.18
N ILE A 18 8.36 -0.77 -6.08
CA ILE A 18 7.69 -1.91 -5.41
C ILE A 18 6.86 -2.77 -6.39
N ALA A 19 6.82 -2.38 -7.67
CA ALA A 19 6.09 -3.09 -8.72
C ALA A 19 6.77 -2.88 -10.08
N GLY A 20 6.69 -3.90 -10.93
CA GLY A 20 7.30 -3.90 -12.27
C GLY A 20 8.82 -4.00 -12.27
N ALA A 21 9.42 -3.85 -13.45
CA ALA A 21 10.86 -3.92 -13.63
C ALA A 21 11.57 -2.67 -13.08
N ALA A 22 12.72 -2.87 -12.45
CA ALA A 22 13.64 -1.82 -12.03
C ALA A 22 14.62 -1.51 -13.16
N THR A 23 14.64 -0.25 -13.62
CA THR A 23 15.63 0.25 -14.58
C THR A 23 16.76 0.95 -13.83
N PRO A 24 18.03 0.62 -14.06
CA PRO A 24 19.14 1.31 -13.41
C PRO A 24 19.06 2.84 -13.58
N PRO A 25 19.34 3.63 -12.53
CA PRO A 25 19.89 3.23 -11.22
C PRO A 25 18.83 2.83 -10.17
N SER A 26 17.56 2.62 -10.54
CA SER A 26 16.55 2.17 -9.57
C SER A 26 16.78 0.71 -9.13
N PHE A 27 16.22 0.34 -7.98
CA PHE A 27 16.18 -1.05 -7.50
C PHE A 27 14.79 -1.43 -7.00
N TYR A 28 14.47 -2.72 -7.12
CA TYR A 28 13.24 -3.29 -6.60
C TYR A 28 13.37 -3.57 -5.11
N PHE A 29 12.35 -3.18 -4.33
CA PHE A 29 12.28 -3.47 -2.91
C PHE A 29 11.10 -4.40 -2.62
N GLY A 30 11.41 -5.63 -2.22
CA GLY A 30 10.45 -6.56 -1.62
C GLY A 30 10.38 -6.32 -0.11
N LEU A 31 9.23 -5.89 0.39
CA LEU A 31 9.01 -5.69 1.82
C LEU A 31 9.10 -7.02 2.58
N THR A 32 9.87 -7.06 3.67
CA THR A 32 9.78 -8.11 4.70
C THR A 32 8.83 -7.67 5.81
N SER A 33 7.78 -8.45 6.07
CA SER A 33 6.85 -8.16 7.17
C SER A 33 7.55 -8.30 8.52
N ASN A 34 7.46 -7.26 9.36
CA ASN A 34 8.11 -7.22 10.68
C ASN A 34 7.26 -6.40 11.67
N GLY A 35 6.77 -7.05 12.74
CA GLY A 35 5.96 -6.42 13.78
C GLY A 35 6.67 -5.28 14.54
N GLU A 36 8.01 -5.27 14.58
CA GLU A 36 8.77 -4.17 15.20
C GLU A 36 8.57 -2.83 14.47
N ILE A 37 8.25 -2.85 13.16
CA ILE A 37 7.91 -1.63 12.43
C ILE A 37 6.57 -1.07 12.94
N LEU A 38 5.58 -1.93 13.23
CA LEU A 38 4.29 -1.47 13.79
C LEU A 38 4.46 -0.86 15.17
N LYS A 39 5.31 -1.46 16.04
CA LYS A 39 5.65 -0.87 17.35
C LYS A 39 6.26 0.52 17.22
N LYS A 40 7.17 0.72 16.26
CA LYS A 40 7.76 2.03 15.96
C LYS A 40 6.73 3.05 15.44
N LEU A 41 5.73 2.59 14.68
CA LEU A 41 4.66 3.45 14.16
C LEU A 41 3.58 3.77 15.21
N ASN A 42 3.45 2.96 16.26
CA ASN A 42 2.34 3.06 17.22
C ASN A 42 2.12 4.47 17.80
N PRO A 43 3.15 5.23 18.25
CA PRO A 43 2.93 6.58 18.77
C PRO A 43 2.30 7.55 17.76
N PHE A 44 2.53 7.34 16.47
CA PHE A 44 1.95 8.16 15.39
C PHE A 44 0.52 7.76 15.05
N LEU A 45 0.20 6.47 15.22
CA LEU A 45 -1.16 5.95 15.08
C LEU A 45 -2.05 6.44 16.22
N GLU A 46 -1.58 6.30 17.47
CA GLU A 46 -2.30 6.74 18.68
C GLU A 46 -2.50 8.26 18.71
N SER A 47 -1.49 9.04 18.28
CA SER A 47 -1.62 10.49 18.18
C SER A 47 -2.42 10.97 16.97
N GLY A 48 -2.83 10.08 16.06
CA GLY A 48 -3.54 10.42 14.83
C GLY A 48 -2.73 11.23 13.81
N LYS A 49 -1.41 11.33 13.97
CA LYS A 49 -0.51 11.94 12.96
C LYS A 49 -0.41 11.06 11.72
N VAL A 50 -0.52 9.75 11.89
CA VAL A 50 -0.72 8.77 10.83
C VAL A 50 -2.11 8.17 11.01
N LYS A 51 -2.94 8.21 9.97
CA LYS A 51 -4.32 7.73 10.01
C LYS A 51 -4.52 6.60 8.99
N PRO A 52 -5.35 5.59 9.29
CA PRO A 52 -5.79 4.65 8.28
C PRO A 52 -6.63 5.38 7.22
N VAL A 53 -6.43 5.01 5.95
CA VAL A 53 -7.26 5.47 4.83
C VAL A 53 -8.02 4.25 4.32
N LEU A 54 -9.32 4.23 4.56
CA LEU A 54 -10.22 3.21 4.06
C LEU A 54 -10.81 3.67 2.74
N ASP A 55 -10.99 2.74 1.80
CA ASP A 55 -11.75 3.03 0.60
C ASP A 55 -13.21 3.34 0.97
N PRO A 56 -13.87 4.31 0.31
CA PRO A 56 -15.28 4.63 0.59
C PRO A 56 -16.25 3.45 0.43
N LYS A 57 -15.87 2.41 -0.32
CA LYS A 57 -16.64 1.17 -0.47
C LYS A 57 -16.37 0.13 0.61
N ALA A 58 -15.42 0.37 1.52
CA ALA A 58 -15.13 -0.50 2.65
C ALA A 58 -15.92 -0.08 3.90
N PRO A 59 -16.25 -1.02 4.81
CA PRO A 59 -15.97 -2.45 4.72
C PRO A 59 -16.95 -3.19 3.80
N TYR A 60 -16.48 -4.29 3.21
CA TYR A 60 -17.34 -5.30 2.59
C TYR A 60 -17.67 -6.39 3.62
N PRO A 61 -18.90 -6.90 3.69
CA PRO A 61 -19.20 -8.08 4.50
C PRO A 61 -18.52 -9.34 3.92
N PHE A 62 -18.35 -10.38 4.74
CA PHE A 62 -17.59 -11.59 4.37
C PHE A 62 -18.17 -12.35 3.16
N ASP A 63 -19.49 -12.33 2.97
CA ASP A 63 -20.14 -12.92 1.81
C ASP A 63 -19.89 -12.15 0.49
N LYS A 64 -19.21 -11.00 0.56
CA LYS A 64 -18.87 -10.12 -0.56
C LYS A 64 -17.39 -10.05 -0.88
N VAL A 65 -16.60 -11.05 -0.48
CA VAL A 65 -15.16 -11.11 -0.77
C VAL A 65 -14.87 -11.07 -2.27
N ASN A 66 -15.66 -11.77 -3.10
CA ASN A 66 -15.46 -11.77 -4.56
C ASN A 66 -15.66 -10.37 -5.14
N GLU A 67 -16.70 -9.65 -4.73
CA GLU A 67 -16.95 -8.26 -5.16
C GLU A 67 -15.85 -7.31 -4.66
N ALA A 68 -15.33 -7.52 -3.46
CA ALA A 68 -14.21 -6.73 -2.92
C ALA A 68 -12.93 -6.91 -3.74
N PHE A 69 -12.60 -8.14 -4.16
CA PHE A 69 -11.48 -8.42 -5.06
C PHE A 69 -11.71 -7.84 -6.45
N ALA A 70 -12.89 -8.05 -7.05
CA ALA A 70 -13.23 -7.49 -8.35
C ALA A 70 -13.09 -5.96 -8.35
N TYR A 71 -13.47 -5.29 -7.26
CA TYR A 71 -13.23 -3.85 -7.11
C TYR A 71 -11.74 -3.49 -6.99
N LEU A 72 -10.96 -4.22 -6.18
CA LEU A 72 -9.52 -3.97 -6.03
C LEU A 72 -8.78 -4.10 -7.37
N GLU A 73 -9.16 -5.09 -8.19
CA GLU A 73 -8.61 -5.34 -9.53
C GLU A 73 -8.91 -4.23 -10.55
N THR A 74 -9.89 -3.37 -10.28
CA THR A 74 -10.13 -2.18 -11.12
C THR A 74 -9.05 -1.11 -10.99
N GLU A 75 -8.13 -1.24 -10.02
CA GLU A 75 -7.07 -0.27 -9.69
C GLU A 75 -7.61 1.12 -9.27
N ARG A 76 -8.91 1.20 -8.90
CA ARG A 76 -9.57 2.46 -8.50
C ARG A 76 -9.65 2.69 -6.98
N ALA A 77 -9.17 1.75 -6.17
CA ALA A 77 -9.26 1.85 -4.73
C ALA A 77 -8.51 3.09 -4.18
N THR A 78 -9.16 3.85 -3.31
CA THR A 78 -8.55 4.95 -2.56
C THR A 78 -8.30 4.50 -1.12
N GLY A 79 -7.08 4.03 -0.82
CA GLY A 79 -6.74 3.48 0.49
C GLY A 79 -6.88 1.96 0.54
N LYS A 80 -7.46 1.42 1.61
CA LYS A 80 -7.60 -0.03 1.84
C LYS A 80 -9.02 -0.52 1.63
N VAL A 81 -9.17 -1.61 0.86
CA VAL A 81 -10.37 -2.44 0.83
C VAL A 81 -10.31 -3.40 2.03
N VAL A 82 -11.33 -3.37 2.89
CA VAL A 82 -11.37 -4.13 4.15
C VAL A 82 -12.61 -5.03 4.17
N ILE A 83 -12.45 -6.25 4.66
CA ILE A 83 -13.55 -7.20 4.89
C ILE A 83 -13.90 -7.20 6.38
N PHE A 84 -15.16 -6.89 6.71
CA PHE A 84 -15.67 -6.88 8.08
C PHE A 84 -17.22 -6.87 8.10
N PRO A 85 -17.89 -7.58 9.04
CA PRO A 85 -17.31 -8.59 9.95
C PRO A 85 -16.89 -9.85 9.18
N ILE A 86 -15.89 -10.55 9.72
CA ILE A 86 -15.51 -11.89 9.25
C ILE A 86 -16.27 -12.89 10.11
N ASN A 87 -17.29 -13.52 9.52
CA ASN A 87 -18.01 -14.61 10.16
C ASN A 87 -17.38 -15.93 9.69
N PRO A 88 -17.00 -16.85 10.60
CA PRO A 88 -16.63 -18.20 10.22
C PRO A 88 -17.81 -19.00 9.65
#